data_AF-A0A7K4IN81-F1
#
_entry.id   AF-A0A7K4IN81-F1
#
_cell.length_a   1.000
_cell.length_b   1.000
_cell.length_c   1.000
_cell.angle_alpha   90.00
_cell.angle_beta   90.00
_cell.angle_gamma   90.00
#
_symmetry.space_group_name_H-M   'P 1'
#
loop_
_entity.id
_entity.type
_entity.pdbx_description
1 polymer ?
#
loop_
_entity_poly.entity_id
_entity_poly.type
_entity_poly.pdbx_seq_one_letter_code
_entity_poly.pdbx_strand_id
1 'polypeptide(L)'
;MAERVHKNSAYLNGKSTTGTTTRVKDTSPTSGMCPICIRDCPIMCEISLSGFRGREALYPEPVQFGYSTAGALKDFGLDWSHFNIQAGLFEALGIEENSDVALFPNVSTETQVAGIPIKIPILNGAFGSTDVARLNWDGLAIGTALSGAIVVVGENVCGMDPEAQITNGKVTHSKELKRRVEAFRKFWDGKYGEVAVQTNVEDQRLGVDVYAISKLEVNVIERKWGQGAKAIGGEVRVRDLDRAIMLKKRGYVVIPDPEDATVQKAFKEGVFKSFERHSRVGIPKEKNMIEDIEWLRKQGAKHITLKTGAYRPSAVAYTMKIASEAKIGAVYFDGAGGGTGMSPVPMMDEMSIPTVY
;
A
#
# COMPACT_ATOMS: atom_id res chain seq x y z
N MET A 1 0.38 -3.75 30.54
CA MET A 1 -0.30 -3.22 29.34
C MET A 1 -1.42 -2.31 29.82
N ALA A 2 -1.42 -1.02 29.48
CA ALA A 2 -2.48 -0.12 29.91
C ALA A 2 -3.77 -0.49 29.17
N GLU A 3 -4.80 -0.88 29.93
CA GLU A 3 -6.17 -1.05 29.45
C GLU A 3 -6.59 0.23 28.71
N ARG A 4 -6.89 0.12 27.41
CA ARG A 4 -7.24 1.23 26.53
C ARG A 4 -8.76 1.29 26.42
N VAL A 5 -9.38 2.35 26.96
CA VAL A 5 -10.77 2.29 27.49
C VAL A 5 -11.86 2.87 26.56
N HIS A 6 -11.58 3.52 25.41
CA HIS A 6 -12.63 4.28 24.68
C HIS A 6 -12.60 4.19 23.15
N LYS A 7 -13.75 3.89 22.53
CA LYS A 7 -13.92 3.61 21.07
C LYS A 7 -13.47 4.73 20.11
N ASN A 8 -13.66 6.01 20.42
CA ASN A 8 -13.51 7.12 19.46
C ASN A 8 -12.53 8.20 19.92
N SER A 9 -11.72 8.74 18.98
CA SER A 9 -10.78 9.90 19.00
C SER A 9 -9.93 10.18 20.26
N ALA A 10 -10.13 9.46 21.35
CA ALA A 10 -9.35 9.46 22.58
C ALA A 10 -7.89 9.04 22.34
N TYR A 11 -7.64 8.33 21.24
CA TYR A 11 -6.32 7.88 20.83
C TYR A 11 -5.47 8.95 20.12
N LEU A 12 -6.06 10.10 19.77
CA LEU A 12 -5.37 11.12 18.97
C LEU A 12 -4.11 11.69 19.64
N ASN A 13 -4.01 11.67 20.98
CA ASN A 13 -2.83 12.16 21.71
C ASN A 13 -2.01 11.10 22.44
N GLY A 14 -2.46 9.84 22.44
CA GLY A 14 -1.78 8.74 23.09
C GLY A 14 -1.91 7.47 22.26
N LYS A 15 -0.91 7.23 21.39
CA LYS A 15 -0.92 6.10 20.46
C LYS A 15 0.47 5.47 20.34
N SER A 16 0.47 4.13 20.33
CA SER A 16 1.68 3.35 20.11
C SER A 16 2.30 3.57 18.74
N THR A 17 1.51 3.96 17.72
CA THR A 17 2.00 4.24 16.37
C THR A 17 3.08 5.33 16.37
N THR A 18 2.99 6.32 17.26
CA THR A 18 3.97 7.41 17.40
C THR A 18 4.75 7.36 18.72
N GLY A 19 4.59 6.29 19.51
CA GLY A 19 5.23 6.16 20.82
C GLY A 19 4.74 7.17 21.88
N THR A 20 3.56 7.75 21.69
CA THR A 20 3.01 8.79 22.58
C THR A 20 2.07 8.23 23.63
N THR A 21 1.92 8.94 24.74
CA THR A 21 0.95 8.59 25.78
C THR A 21 0.36 9.83 26.43
N THR A 22 -0.83 9.71 27.01
CA THR A 22 -1.48 10.78 27.76
C THR A 22 -1.14 10.69 29.25
N ARG A 23 -1.14 11.83 29.94
CA ARG A 23 -0.87 11.87 31.38
C ARG A 23 -1.95 11.17 32.20
N VAL A 24 -3.20 11.26 31.76
CA VAL A 24 -4.37 10.72 32.44
C VAL A 24 -5.22 9.89 31.48
N LYS A 25 -6.13 9.09 32.03
CA LYS A 25 -7.00 8.18 31.29
C LYS A 25 -8.31 8.83 30.83
N ASP A 26 -8.80 9.84 31.54
CA ASP A 26 -10.06 10.55 31.30
C ASP A 26 -9.94 11.59 30.17
N THR A 27 -9.37 11.20 29.03
CA THR A 27 -9.15 12.11 27.90
C THR A 27 -10.44 12.56 27.23
N SER A 28 -10.46 13.77 26.67
CA SER A 28 -11.55 14.26 25.82
C SER A 28 -11.84 13.26 24.69
N PRO A 29 -13.09 12.82 24.50
CA PRO A 29 -13.44 11.90 23.42
C PRO A 29 -13.43 12.58 22.04
N THR A 30 -13.30 13.91 21.98
CA THR A 30 -13.26 14.66 20.72
C THR A 30 -11.84 14.93 20.27
N SER A 31 -10.97 15.38 21.19
CA SER A 31 -9.59 15.78 20.85
C SER A 31 -8.53 14.80 21.32
N GLY A 32 -8.87 13.84 22.18
CA GLY A 32 -7.91 12.99 22.90
C GLY A 32 -7.09 13.73 23.96
N MET A 33 -7.36 15.01 24.25
CA MET A 33 -6.57 15.79 25.21
C MET A 33 -6.86 15.36 26.65
N CYS A 34 -5.87 15.47 27.53
CA CYS A 34 -6.13 15.45 28.97
C CYS A 34 -7.07 16.63 29.33
N PRO A 35 -8.07 16.46 30.21
CA PRO A 35 -9.02 17.54 30.54
C PRO A 35 -8.33 18.81 31.06
N ILE A 36 -7.18 18.63 31.72
CA ILE A 36 -6.31 19.72 32.14
C ILE A 36 -4.90 19.46 31.60
N CYS A 37 -4.42 20.35 30.73
CA CYS A 37 -3.02 20.45 30.37
C CYS A 37 -2.29 21.26 31.46
N ILE A 38 -1.20 20.71 32.00
CA ILE A 38 -0.43 21.33 33.08
C ILE A 38 0.93 21.77 32.56
N ARG A 39 1.47 22.85 33.13
CA ARG A 39 2.77 23.43 32.74
C ARG A 39 3.91 22.40 32.80
N ASP A 40 3.97 21.63 33.88
CA ASP A 40 5.10 20.73 34.18
C ASP A 40 4.76 19.27 33.85
N CYS A 41 4.07 19.02 32.73
CA CYS A 41 3.70 17.67 32.30
C CYS A 41 4.95 16.90 31.82
N PRO A 42 5.37 15.80 32.49
CA PRO A 42 6.57 15.04 32.10
C PRO A 42 6.29 14.04 30.96
N ILE A 43 5.05 13.98 30.47
CA ILE A 43 4.58 12.95 29.55
C ILE A 43 4.58 13.49 28.12
N MET A 44 5.15 12.70 27.21
CA MET A 44 5.18 13.00 25.78
C MET A 44 3.90 12.51 25.08
N CYS A 45 2.88 13.39 25.04
CA CYS A 45 1.71 13.20 24.20
C CYS A 45 1.95 13.74 22.78
N GLU A 46 1.04 13.52 21.83
CA GLU A 46 1.18 14.02 20.44
C GLU A 46 1.34 15.53 20.35
N ILE A 47 0.65 16.31 21.19
CA ILE A 47 0.78 17.77 21.21
C ILE A 47 2.23 18.15 21.56
N SER A 48 2.78 17.55 22.62
CA SER A 48 4.17 17.77 23.03
C SER A 48 5.14 17.31 21.95
N LEU A 49 4.98 16.10 21.42
CA LEU A 49 5.84 15.55 20.36
C LEU A 49 5.82 16.44 19.11
N SER A 50 4.64 16.90 18.70
CA SER A 50 4.47 17.81 17.56
C SER A 50 5.15 19.16 17.81
N GLY A 51 5.06 19.70 19.02
CA GLY A 51 5.77 20.93 19.40
C GLY A 51 7.28 20.80 19.35
N PHE A 52 7.84 19.64 19.76
CA PHE A 52 9.29 19.41 19.79
C PHE A 52 9.89 18.93 18.47
N ARG A 53 9.17 18.08 17.73
CA ARG A 53 9.70 17.34 16.55
C ARG A 53 9.02 17.72 15.23
N GLY A 54 7.95 18.52 15.28
CA GLY A 54 7.25 19.02 14.10
C GLY A 54 6.90 17.91 13.12
N ARG A 55 7.42 18.00 11.90
CA ARG A 55 7.14 17.06 10.79
C ARG A 55 7.41 15.59 11.11
N GLU A 56 8.36 15.30 12.01
CA GLU A 56 8.69 13.92 12.33
C GLU A 56 7.55 13.22 13.08
N ALA A 57 6.78 13.97 13.87
CA ALA A 57 5.60 13.48 14.58
C ALA A 57 4.46 13.06 13.64
N LEU A 58 4.51 13.47 12.36
CA LEU A 58 3.50 13.07 11.38
C LEU A 58 3.55 11.57 11.08
N TYR A 59 4.70 10.91 11.23
CA TYR A 59 4.88 9.52 10.78
C TYR A 59 4.93 8.54 11.97
N PRO A 60 4.70 7.24 11.71
CA PRO A 60 4.96 6.19 12.69
C PRO A 60 6.38 6.25 13.23
N GLU A 61 6.57 5.69 14.41
CA GLU A 61 7.83 5.69 15.14
C GLU A 61 9.01 5.34 14.22
N PRO A 62 9.93 6.30 13.95
CA PRO A 62 10.93 6.13 12.91
C PRO A 62 11.87 4.94 13.10
N VAL A 63 12.04 4.47 14.34
CA VAL A 63 12.89 3.31 14.67
C VAL A 63 12.32 2.01 14.10
N GLN A 64 10.99 1.88 14.03
CA GLN A 64 10.27 0.70 13.55
C GLN A 64 10.22 0.62 12.02
N PHE A 65 10.44 1.76 11.33
CA PHE A 65 10.38 1.81 9.87
C PHE A 65 11.27 0.75 9.23
N GLY A 66 10.69 0.02 8.27
CA GLY A 66 11.34 -1.09 7.57
C GLY A 66 11.02 -2.46 8.15
N TYR A 67 10.59 -2.56 9.41
CA TYR A 67 10.25 -3.84 10.06
C TYR A 67 8.81 -3.91 10.56
N SER A 68 8.05 -2.83 10.44
CA SER A 68 6.66 -2.75 10.87
C SER A 68 5.72 -2.34 9.74
N THR A 69 4.44 -2.62 9.94
CA THR A 69 3.32 -1.98 9.27
C THR A 69 2.50 -1.21 10.29
N ALA A 70 1.93 -0.07 9.89
CA ALA A 70 1.01 0.73 10.69
C ALA A 70 -0.38 0.72 10.03
N GLY A 71 -1.42 0.84 10.86
CA GLY A 71 -2.80 1.00 10.44
C GLY A 71 -3.47 2.12 11.24
N ALA A 72 -4.68 2.48 10.82
CA ALA A 72 -5.50 3.49 11.49
C ALA A 72 -5.98 3.01 12.88
N LEU A 73 -6.19 3.93 13.80
CA LEU A 73 -6.84 3.69 15.09
C LEU A 73 -8.26 4.24 15.18
N LYS A 74 -8.71 5.00 14.17
CA LYS A 74 -10.06 5.55 14.14
C LYS A 74 -11.10 4.44 13.98
N ASP A 75 -12.13 4.48 14.82
CA ASP A 75 -13.38 3.75 14.60
C ASP A 75 -14.20 4.49 13.53
N PHE A 76 -14.38 3.83 12.39
CA PHE A 76 -15.09 4.40 11.26
C PHE A 76 -16.61 4.19 11.33
N GLY A 77 -17.13 3.51 12.36
CA GLY A 77 -18.56 3.28 12.55
C GLY A 77 -19.04 1.96 11.95
N LEU A 78 -19.07 1.84 10.61
CA LEU A 78 -19.44 0.60 9.94
C LEU A 78 -18.22 -0.23 9.54
N ASP A 79 -18.28 -1.53 9.83
CA ASP A 79 -17.30 -2.55 9.45
C ASP A 79 -18.01 -3.87 9.09
N TRP A 80 -17.23 -4.90 8.75
CA TRP A 80 -17.77 -6.21 8.38
C TRP A 80 -18.61 -6.89 9.48
N SER A 81 -18.43 -6.52 10.75
CA SER A 81 -19.22 -7.07 11.87
C SER A 81 -20.67 -6.58 11.89
N HIS A 82 -20.97 -5.52 11.13
CA HIS A 82 -22.33 -4.98 10.99
C HIS A 82 -23.17 -5.74 9.96
N PHE A 83 -22.57 -6.67 9.20
CA PHE A 83 -23.25 -7.49 8.21
C PHE A 83 -23.51 -8.89 8.76
N ASN A 84 -24.69 -9.43 8.45
CA ASN A 84 -25.05 -10.82 8.72
C ASN A 84 -25.25 -11.55 7.39
N ILE A 85 -24.58 -12.70 7.22
CA ILE A 85 -24.87 -13.62 6.12
C ILE A 85 -26.21 -14.28 6.42
N GLN A 86 -27.21 -14.06 5.56
CA GLN A 86 -28.52 -14.69 5.69
C GLN A 86 -28.49 -16.07 5.02
N ALA A 87 -28.71 -17.13 5.78
CA ALA A 87 -28.74 -18.49 5.25
C ALA A 87 -29.98 -18.71 4.37
N GLY A 88 -29.77 -19.26 3.17
CA GLY A 88 -30.86 -19.76 2.32
C GLY A 88 -31.38 -21.12 2.81
N LEU A 89 -32.68 -21.37 2.63
CA LEU A 89 -33.34 -22.63 2.99
C LEU A 89 -33.79 -23.45 1.77
N PHE A 90 -34.14 -22.79 0.67
CA PHE A 90 -34.86 -23.40 -0.45
C PHE A 90 -34.00 -23.66 -1.69
N GLU A 91 -32.72 -23.30 -1.67
CA GLU A 91 -31.83 -23.45 -2.83
C GLU A 91 -30.39 -23.73 -2.40
N ALA A 92 -29.63 -24.40 -3.27
CA ALA A 92 -28.17 -24.53 -3.18
C ALA A 92 -27.52 -23.82 -4.37
N LEU A 93 -26.60 -22.89 -4.09
CA LEU A 93 -25.87 -22.14 -5.13
C LEU A 93 -24.42 -22.62 -5.20
N GLY A 94 -23.90 -22.76 -6.42
CA GLY A 94 -22.50 -23.17 -6.67
C GLY A 94 -22.25 -24.68 -6.61
N ILE A 95 -23.28 -25.48 -6.36
CA ILE A 95 -23.27 -26.94 -6.40
C ILE A 95 -24.65 -27.46 -6.84
N GLU A 96 -24.74 -28.72 -7.24
CA GLU A 96 -26.01 -29.38 -7.54
C GLU A 96 -26.93 -29.40 -6.31
N GLU A 97 -28.23 -29.13 -6.53
CA GLU A 97 -29.27 -29.14 -5.50
C GLU A 97 -29.65 -30.58 -5.11
N ASN A 98 -28.70 -31.27 -4.51
CA ASN A 98 -28.82 -32.67 -4.11
C ASN A 98 -28.10 -32.88 -2.77
N SER A 99 -28.84 -33.36 -1.77
CA SER A 99 -28.36 -33.54 -0.39
C SER A 99 -27.15 -34.46 -0.26
N ASP A 100 -26.93 -35.39 -1.20
CA ASP A 100 -25.78 -36.30 -1.18
C ASP A 100 -24.47 -35.59 -1.57
N VAL A 101 -24.55 -34.46 -2.26
CA VAL A 101 -23.38 -33.71 -2.77
C VAL A 101 -23.28 -32.28 -2.22
N ALA A 102 -24.39 -31.68 -1.78
CA ALA A 102 -24.48 -30.32 -1.21
C ALA A 102 -23.87 -30.22 0.19
N LEU A 103 -22.60 -30.60 0.30
CA LEU A 103 -21.79 -30.53 1.51
C LEU A 103 -20.77 -29.40 1.36
N PHE A 104 -20.53 -28.63 2.42
CA PHE A 104 -19.60 -27.50 2.37
C PHE A 104 -18.18 -27.85 1.85
N PRO A 105 -17.61 -29.06 2.06
CA PRO A 105 -16.30 -29.40 1.50
C PRO A 105 -16.28 -29.55 -0.02
N ASN A 106 -17.45 -29.74 -0.65
CA ASN A 106 -17.59 -29.88 -2.09
C ASN A 106 -17.80 -28.53 -2.80
N VAL A 107 -17.98 -27.44 -2.04
CA VAL A 107 -18.17 -26.10 -2.61
C VAL A 107 -16.87 -25.64 -3.28
N SER A 108 -16.98 -25.27 -4.56
CA SER A 108 -15.85 -24.66 -5.26
C SER A 108 -15.69 -23.20 -4.86
N THR A 109 -14.46 -22.83 -4.51
CA THR A 109 -14.05 -21.42 -4.34
C THR A 109 -13.35 -20.86 -5.57
N GLU A 110 -13.27 -21.64 -6.65
CA GLU A 110 -12.62 -21.20 -7.88
C GLU A 110 -13.40 -20.04 -8.52
N THR A 111 -12.69 -19.02 -8.97
CA THR A 111 -13.28 -17.87 -9.66
C THR A 111 -12.28 -17.27 -10.64
N GLN A 112 -12.60 -16.12 -11.24
CA GLN A 112 -11.68 -15.39 -12.12
C GLN A 112 -11.61 -13.93 -11.75
N VAL A 113 -10.41 -13.35 -11.81
CA VAL A 113 -10.18 -11.91 -11.64
C VAL A 113 -9.41 -11.39 -12.83
N ALA A 114 -9.93 -10.35 -13.51
CA ALA A 114 -9.38 -9.85 -14.77
C ALA A 114 -9.20 -10.94 -15.86
N GLY A 115 -10.00 -12.00 -15.83
CA GLY A 115 -9.89 -13.16 -16.74
C GLY A 115 -8.84 -14.19 -16.34
N ILE A 116 -8.22 -14.04 -15.16
CA ILE A 116 -7.22 -14.97 -14.61
C ILE A 116 -7.95 -15.91 -13.65
N PRO A 117 -7.91 -17.24 -13.86
CA PRO A 117 -8.51 -18.19 -12.92
C PRO A 117 -7.71 -18.25 -11.62
N ILE A 118 -8.42 -18.29 -10.50
CA ILE A 118 -7.85 -18.40 -9.15
C ILE A 118 -8.61 -19.48 -8.36
N LYS A 119 -7.93 -20.18 -7.46
CA LYS A 119 -8.54 -21.27 -6.65
C LYS A 119 -9.34 -20.74 -5.47
N ILE A 120 -8.97 -19.57 -4.97
CA ILE A 120 -9.62 -18.91 -3.83
C ILE A 120 -9.88 -17.44 -4.18
N PRO A 121 -10.99 -16.83 -3.73
CA PRO A 121 -11.33 -15.44 -4.02
C PRO A 121 -10.55 -14.46 -3.13
N ILE A 122 -9.24 -14.68 -3.01
CA ILE A 122 -8.32 -13.90 -2.20
C ILE A 122 -7.16 -13.48 -3.09
N LEU A 123 -6.80 -12.20 -3.04
CA LEU A 123 -5.61 -11.66 -3.68
C LEU A 123 -4.65 -11.19 -2.60
N ASN A 124 -3.36 -11.43 -2.83
CA ASN A 124 -2.33 -10.88 -1.98
C ASN A 124 -2.05 -9.43 -2.39
N GLY A 125 -1.97 -8.53 -1.42
CA GLY A 125 -1.84 -7.09 -1.66
C GLY A 125 -0.56 -6.69 -2.40
N ALA A 126 -0.48 -5.41 -2.77
CA ALA A 126 0.69 -4.85 -3.43
C ALA A 126 1.78 -4.47 -2.40
N PHE A 127 2.83 -5.28 -2.29
CA PHE A 127 3.94 -5.02 -1.36
C PHE A 127 5.14 -4.42 -2.09
N GLY A 128 5.38 -3.14 -1.84
CA GLY A 128 6.40 -2.35 -2.55
C GLY A 128 7.82 -2.50 -2.00
N SER A 129 8.52 -1.38 -1.96
CA SER A 129 9.96 -1.29 -1.73
C SER A 129 10.42 -1.23 -0.26
N THR A 130 9.52 -1.41 0.71
CA THR A 130 9.89 -1.44 2.13
C THR A 130 10.61 -2.74 2.50
N ASP A 131 11.46 -2.70 3.53
CA ASP A 131 12.17 -3.90 3.99
C ASP A 131 11.21 -4.98 4.51
N VAL A 132 10.12 -4.61 5.18
CA VAL A 132 9.12 -5.57 5.69
C VAL A 132 8.51 -6.37 4.54
N ALA A 133 8.27 -5.74 3.39
CA ALA A 133 7.84 -6.42 2.18
C ALA A 133 8.96 -7.30 1.61
N ARG A 134 10.19 -6.78 1.51
CA ARG A 134 11.33 -7.48 0.93
C ARG A 134 11.70 -8.75 1.71
N LEU A 135 11.75 -8.65 3.03
CA LEU A 135 12.15 -9.70 3.96
C LEU A 135 11.12 -10.83 4.04
N ASN A 136 9.83 -10.50 3.92
CA ASN A 136 8.74 -11.49 3.96
C ASN A 136 8.26 -11.92 2.57
N TRP A 137 8.88 -11.41 1.49
CA TRP A 137 8.39 -11.63 0.13
C TRP A 137 8.30 -13.11 -0.25
N ASP A 138 9.30 -13.91 0.12
CA ASP A 138 9.34 -15.32 -0.29
C ASP A 138 8.16 -16.10 0.31
N GLY A 139 7.82 -15.85 1.58
CA GLY A 139 6.63 -16.44 2.21
C GLY A 139 5.33 -16.01 1.51
N LEU A 140 5.21 -14.72 1.17
CA LEU A 140 4.05 -14.18 0.46
C LEU A 140 3.91 -14.79 -0.95
N ALA A 141 4.99 -14.77 -1.74
CA ALA A 141 4.98 -15.22 -3.12
C ALA A 141 4.77 -16.74 -3.23
N ILE A 142 5.48 -17.54 -2.43
CA ILE A 142 5.37 -18.99 -2.45
C ILE A 142 4.00 -19.42 -1.96
N GLY A 143 3.53 -18.87 -0.84
CA GLY A 143 2.19 -19.17 -0.30
C GLY A 143 1.09 -18.84 -1.30
N THR A 144 1.15 -17.67 -1.93
CA THR A 144 0.16 -17.26 -2.94
C THR A 144 0.20 -18.12 -4.20
N ALA A 145 1.39 -18.53 -4.67
CA ALA A 145 1.52 -19.44 -5.81
C ALA A 145 0.88 -20.81 -5.52
N LEU A 146 1.19 -21.42 -4.37
CA LEU A 146 0.63 -22.71 -3.97
C LEU A 146 -0.89 -22.66 -3.77
N SER A 147 -1.40 -21.54 -3.25
CA SER A 147 -2.83 -21.31 -3.09
C SER A 147 -3.57 -20.99 -4.40
N GLY A 148 -2.88 -20.83 -5.53
CA GLY A 148 -3.49 -20.50 -6.81
C GLY A 148 -4.18 -19.13 -6.81
N ALA A 149 -3.56 -18.13 -6.18
CA ALA A 149 -4.05 -16.76 -6.07
C ALA A 149 -3.11 -15.75 -6.75
N ILE A 150 -3.53 -14.50 -6.87
CA ILE A 150 -2.72 -13.42 -7.47
C ILE A 150 -1.86 -12.77 -6.39
N VAL A 151 -0.57 -12.57 -6.69
CA VAL A 151 0.35 -11.76 -5.86
C VAL A 151 0.76 -10.50 -6.61
N VAL A 152 0.79 -9.36 -5.91
CA VAL A 152 1.15 -8.09 -6.53
C VAL A 152 2.49 -7.59 -5.98
N VAL A 153 3.48 -7.45 -6.86
CA VAL A 153 4.71 -6.70 -6.56
C VAL A 153 4.34 -5.22 -6.54
N GLY A 154 4.48 -4.56 -5.40
CA GLY A 154 4.12 -3.15 -5.24
C GLY A 154 5.09 -2.18 -5.93
N GLU A 155 4.75 -0.90 -5.86
CA GLU A 155 5.48 0.21 -6.48
C GLU A 155 6.93 0.40 -5.99
N ASN A 156 7.72 1.10 -6.81
CA ASN A 156 9.07 1.60 -6.53
C ASN A 156 10.14 0.52 -6.25
N VAL A 157 9.89 -0.76 -6.51
CA VAL A 157 10.87 -1.84 -6.26
C VAL A 157 12.16 -1.62 -7.07
N CYS A 158 12.05 -1.36 -8.38
CA CYS A 158 13.22 -1.11 -9.23
C CYS A 158 13.96 0.16 -8.84
N GLY A 159 13.24 1.26 -8.60
CA GLY A 159 13.86 2.53 -8.27
C GLY A 159 14.58 2.52 -6.91
N MET A 160 14.20 1.63 -6.00
CA MET A 160 14.82 1.46 -4.68
C MET A 160 15.92 0.40 -4.63
N ASP A 161 16.04 -0.43 -5.66
CA ASP A 161 17.05 -1.49 -5.80
C ASP A 161 18.42 -0.85 -6.12
N PRO A 162 19.41 -0.93 -5.22
CA PRO A 162 20.76 -0.42 -5.48
C PRO A 162 21.44 -1.12 -6.66
N GLU A 163 21.07 -2.37 -6.95
CA GLU A 163 21.62 -3.20 -8.02
C GLU A 163 20.87 -3.01 -9.35
N ALA A 164 19.86 -2.13 -9.40
CA ALA A 164 19.17 -1.81 -10.64
C ALA A 164 20.07 -1.05 -11.62
N GLN A 165 20.08 -1.52 -12.87
CA GLN A 165 20.75 -0.85 -13.99
C GLN A 165 19.74 0.03 -14.72
N ILE A 166 20.10 1.30 -14.91
CA ILE A 166 19.25 2.30 -15.54
C ILE A 166 20.06 2.95 -16.67
N THR A 167 19.59 2.76 -17.90
CA THR A 167 20.22 3.31 -19.12
C THR A 167 19.25 4.29 -19.75
N ASN A 168 19.71 5.51 -20.05
CA ASN A 168 18.87 6.58 -20.62
C ASN A 168 17.58 6.84 -19.83
N GLY A 169 17.68 6.77 -18.50
CA GLY A 169 16.55 6.97 -17.59
C GLY A 169 15.54 5.82 -17.55
N LYS A 170 15.84 4.67 -18.18
CA LYS A 170 14.96 3.48 -18.21
C LYS A 170 15.63 2.28 -17.56
N VAL A 171 14.86 1.52 -16.78
CA VAL A 171 15.32 0.28 -16.14
C VAL A 171 15.58 -0.77 -17.20
N THR A 172 16.80 -1.31 -17.21
CA THR A 172 17.20 -2.42 -18.07
C THR A 172 17.42 -3.71 -17.30
N HIS A 173 17.72 -3.60 -16.00
CA HIS A 173 17.84 -4.71 -15.07
C HIS A 173 17.47 -4.28 -13.65
N SER A 174 16.81 -5.16 -12.91
CA SER A 174 16.50 -5.00 -11.48
C SER A 174 16.54 -6.38 -10.85
N LYS A 175 17.48 -6.57 -9.92
CA LYS A 175 17.69 -7.85 -9.23
C LYS A 175 16.51 -8.13 -8.31
N GLU A 176 16.01 -7.11 -7.61
CA GLU A 176 14.89 -7.28 -6.69
C GLU A 176 13.59 -7.57 -7.43
N LEU A 177 13.26 -6.88 -8.53
CA LEU A 177 12.03 -7.19 -9.25
C LEU A 177 12.10 -8.59 -9.88
N LYS A 178 13.24 -8.96 -10.45
CA LYS A 178 13.47 -10.30 -11.00
C LYS A 178 13.30 -11.38 -9.93
N ARG A 179 13.98 -11.25 -8.78
CA ARG A 179 13.87 -12.17 -7.64
C ARG A 179 12.42 -12.36 -7.22
N ARG A 180 11.65 -11.26 -7.14
CA ARG A 180 10.25 -11.30 -6.69
C ARG A 180 9.33 -12.05 -7.64
N VAL A 181 9.49 -11.83 -8.95
CA VAL A 181 8.74 -12.54 -9.99
C VAL A 181 9.11 -14.03 -10.01
N GLU A 182 10.40 -14.34 -9.94
CA GLU A 182 10.90 -15.71 -9.96
C GLU A 182 10.47 -16.51 -8.73
N ALA A 183 10.41 -15.89 -7.55
CA ALA A 183 9.95 -16.55 -6.32
C ALA A 183 8.51 -17.09 -6.44
N PHE A 184 7.61 -16.33 -7.05
CA PHE A 184 6.24 -16.80 -7.34
C PHE A 184 6.26 -17.91 -8.39
N ARG A 185 6.88 -17.65 -9.55
CA ARG A 185 6.87 -18.57 -10.69
C ARG A 185 7.46 -19.94 -10.40
N LYS A 186 8.46 -20.01 -9.53
CA LYS A 186 9.09 -21.26 -9.12
C LYS A 186 8.09 -22.28 -8.56
N PHE A 187 7.01 -21.83 -7.94
CA PHE A 187 5.98 -22.67 -7.32
C PHE A 187 4.61 -22.54 -8.00
N TRP A 188 4.53 -21.80 -9.10
CA TRP A 188 3.29 -21.59 -9.83
C TRP A 188 2.96 -22.80 -10.70
N ASP A 189 1.70 -23.23 -10.70
CA ASP A 189 1.23 -24.38 -11.48
C ASP A 189 1.01 -24.05 -12.97
N GLY A 190 1.22 -22.79 -13.37
CA GLY A 190 1.05 -22.29 -14.74
C GLY A 190 -0.41 -22.12 -15.17
N LYS A 191 -1.38 -22.38 -14.27
CA LYS A 191 -2.82 -22.29 -14.55
C LYS A 191 -3.52 -21.30 -13.62
N TYR A 192 -3.40 -21.45 -12.31
CA TYR A 192 -4.15 -20.68 -11.33
C TYR A 192 -3.31 -19.60 -10.66
N GLY A 193 -3.86 -18.40 -10.55
CA GLY A 193 -3.13 -17.24 -10.03
C GLY A 193 -2.13 -16.69 -11.03
N GLU A 194 -1.53 -15.55 -10.69
CA GLU A 194 -0.53 -14.88 -11.51
C GLU A 194 0.25 -13.86 -10.66
N VAL A 195 1.47 -13.51 -11.08
CA VAL A 195 2.21 -12.39 -10.52
C VAL A 195 1.92 -11.11 -11.28
N ALA A 196 1.48 -10.08 -10.57
CA ALA A 196 1.26 -8.75 -11.11
C ALA A 196 2.36 -7.78 -10.67
N VAL A 197 2.64 -6.77 -11.50
CA VAL A 197 3.54 -5.67 -11.16
C VAL A 197 2.75 -4.37 -11.12
N GLN A 198 2.70 -3.77 -9.92
CA GLN A 198 2.08 -2.48 -9.69
C GLN A 198 3.06 -1.35 -10.03
N THR A 199 2.55 -0.33 -10.70
CA THR A 199 3.35 0.81 -11.17
C THR A 199 2.65 2.12 -10.84
N ASN A 200 3.43 3.06 -10.29
CA ASN A 200 3.02 4.44 -10.06
C ASN A 200 3.67 5.39 -11.09
N VAL A 201 3.54 6.70 -10.85
CA VAL A 201 4.13 7.75 -11.69
C VAL A 201 5.66 7.62 -11.83
N GLU A 202 6.35 7.24 -10.77
CA GLU A 202 7.82 7.11 -10.78
C GLU A 202 8.25 5.85 -11.55
N ASP A 203 7.54 4.73 -11.35
CA ASP A 203 7.80 3.48 -12.07
C ASP A 203 7.59 3.64 -13.58
N GLN A 204 6.54 4.34 -14.00
CA GLN A 204 6.28 4.66 -15.41
C GLN A 204 7.40 5.51 -16.03
N ARG A 205 7.88 6.53 -15.30
CA ARG A 205 9.01 7.37 -15.74
C ARG A 205 10.28 6.55 -15.93
N LEU A 206 10.52 5.58 -15.04
CA LEU A 206 11.62 4.63 -15.12
C LEU A 206 11.39 3.49 -16.13
N GLY A 207 10.22 3.40 -16.77
CA GLY A 207 9.90 2.35 -17.74
C GLY A 207 9.82 0.95 -17.14
N VAL A 208 9.45 0.84 -15.86
CA VAL A 208 9.35 -0.43 -15.15
C VAL A 208 8.33 -1.36 -15.83
N ASP A 209 7.24 -0.82 -16.34
CA ASP A 209 6.19 -1.57 -17.04
C ASP A 209 6.76 -2.30 -18.26
N VAL A 210 7.54 -1.59 -19.09
CA VAL A 210 8.17 -2.19 -20.29
C VAL A 210 9.18 -3.25 -19.89
N TYR A 211 9.99 -2.99 -18.86
CA TYR A 211 10.94 -3.97 -18.35
C TYR A 211 10.24 -5.22 -17.83
N ALA A 212 9.18 -5.07 -17.02
CA ALA A 212 8.41 -6.17 -16.46
C ALA A 212 7.77 -7.03 -17.55
N ILE A 213 7.16 -6.41 -18.57
CA ILE A 213 6.53 -7.13 -19.68
C ILE A 213 7.59 -7.81 -20.55
N SER A 214 8.59 -7.06 -21.03
CA SER A 214 9.49 -7.54 -22.10
C SER A 214 10.66 -8.38 -21.61
N LYS A 215 11.13 -8.19 -20.38
CA LYS A 215 12.30 -8.90 -19.83
C LYS A 215 11.94 -9.91 -18.76
N LEU A 216 10.86 -9.67 -18.02
CA LEU A 216 10.38 -10.59 -17.00
C LEU A 216 9.09 -11.30 -17.44
N GLU A 217 8.56 -11.03 -18.63
CA GLU A 217 7.37 -11.71 -19.18
C GLU A 217 6.14 -11.64 -18.26
N VAL A 218 6.03 -10.56 -17.47
CA VAL A 218 4.89 -10.35 -16.57
C VAL A 218 3.64 -10.08 -17.38
N ASN A 219 2.58 -10.86 -17.16
CA ASN A 219 1.33 -10.76 -17.89
C ASN A 219 0.39 -9.67 -17.36
N VAL A 220 0.53 -9.29 -16.09
CA VAL A 220 -0.41 -8.40 -15.38
C VAL A 220 0.29 -7.14 -14.93
N ILE A 221 -0.17 -6.00 -15.42
CA ILE A 221 0.26 -4.68 -14.95
C ILE A 221 -0.88 -4.04 -14.16
N GLU A 222 -0.59 -3.67 -12.92
CA GLU A 222 -1.50 -2.91 -12.09
C GLU A 222 -1.11 -1.43 -12.11
N ARG A 223 -2.04 -0.55 -12.48
CA ARG A 223 -1.86 0.89 -12.27
C ARG A 223 -2.29 1.25 -10.86
N LYS A 224 -1.47 2.04 -10.17
CA LYS A 224 -1.78 2.54 -8.83
C LYS A 224 -2.19 4.00 -8.87
N TRP A 225 -3.42 4.30 -8.45
CA TRP A 225 -3.88 5.67 -8.24
C TRP A 225 -3.84 6.07 -6.77
N GLY A 226 -4.04 5.12 -5.85
CA GLY A 226 -4.05 5.40 -4.42
C GLY A 226 -3.83 4.16 -3.57
N GLN A 227 -4.00 4.33 -2.26
CA GLN A 227 -3.92 3.28 -1.24
C GLN A 227 -4.89 3.64 -0.10
N GLY A 228 -5.40 2.65 0.62
CA GLY A 228 -6.38 2.86 1.70
C GLY A 228 -5.84 3.64 2.90
N ALA A 229 -4.53 3.53 3.16
CA ALA A 229 -3.87 4.23 4.27
C ALA A 229 -3.66 5.72 4.02
N LYS A 230 -3.68 6.18 2.76
CA LYS A 230 -3.41 7.57 2.37
C LYS A 230 -3.72 7.84 0.91
N ALA A 231 -4.17 9.06 0.62
CA ALA A 231 -4.44 9.51 -0.75
C ALA A 231 -3.27 10.32 -1.36
N ILE A 232 -2.02 9.91 -1.07
CA ILE A 232 -0.79 10.50 -1.64
C ILE A 232 0.14 9.40 -2.16
N GLY A 233 1.27 9.78 -2.77
CA GLY A 233 2.26 8.84 -3.27
C GLY A 233 2.90 7.99 -2.17
N GLY A 234 3.56 6.89 -2.56
CA GLY A 234 4.34 6.08 -1.63
C GLY A 234 5.41 6.90 -0.91
N GLU A 235 5.69 6.56 0.35
CA GLU A 235 6.72 7.21 1.19
C GLU A 235 7.61 6.15 1.83
N VAL A 236 8.91 6.44 1.96
CA VAL A 236 9.87 5.60 2.68
C VAL A 236 10.90 6.49 3.38
N ARG A 237 11.50 5.97 4.45
CA ARG A 237 12.69 6.57 5.06
C ARG A 237 13.96 5.96 4.50
N VAL A 238 14.96 6.80 4.26
CA VAL A 238 16.28 6.40 3.78
C VAL A 238 17.30 6.86 4.81
N ARG A 239 17.97 5.91 5.47
CA ARG A 239 18.92 6.17 6.56
C ARG A 239 20.37 6.32 6.09
N ASP A 240 20.58 6.34 4.78
CA ASP A 240 21.90 6.40 4.15
C ASP A 240 21.96 7.56 3.15
N LEU A 241 23.01 8.37 3.23
CA LEU A 241 23.16 9.57 2.41
C LEU A 241 23.39 9.22 0.94
N ASP A 242 24.26 8.25 0.67
CA ASP A 242 24.59 7.86 -0.71
C ASP A 242 23.38 7.28 -1.43
N ARG A 243 22.56 6.48 -0.71
CA ARG A 243 21.27 5.99 -1.18
C ARG A 243 20.27 7.13 -1.41
N ALA A 244 20.24 8.15 -0.55
CA ALA A 244 19.38 9.31 -0.75
C ALA A 244 19.77 10.10 -2.02
N ILE A 245 21.07 10.32 -2.25
CA ILE A 245 21.60 10.94 -3.47
C ILE A 245 21.27 10.10 -4.70
N MET A 246 21.46 8.77 -4.63
CA MET A 246 21.11 7.83 -5.70
C MET A 246 19.64 7.97 -6.11
N LEU A 247 18.73 8.02 -5.13
CA LEU A 247 17.29 8.16 -5.40
C LEU A 247 16.97 9.50 -6.05
N LYS A 248 17.57 10.60 -5.58
CA LYS A 248 17.39 11.91 -6.22
C LYS A 248 17.85 11.90 -7.69
N LYS A 249 19.03 11.31 -7.97
CA LYS A 249 19.55 11.14 -9.34
C LYS A 249 18.64 10.29 -10.23
N ARG A 250 17.89 9.34 -9.65
CA ARG A 250 16.86 8.55 -10.33
C ARG A 250 15.54 9.31 -10.55
N GLY A 251 15.45 10.58 -10.13
CA GLY A 251 14.31 11.46 -10.35
C GLY A 251 13.28 11.50 -9.22
N TYR A 252 13.55 10.82 -8.09
CA TYR A 252 12.69 10.86 -6.92
C TYR A 252 12.78 12.20 -6.18
N VAL A 253 11.69 12.55 -5.49
CA VAL A 253 11.69 13.66 -4.54
C VAL A 253 12.25 13.16 -3.21
N VAL A 254 13.35 13.76 -2.75
CA VAL A 254 14.01 13.41 -1.49
C VAL A 254 14.12 14.66 -0.63
N ILE A 255 13.65 14.57 0.62
CA ILE A 255 13.56 15.70 1.55
C ILE A 255 14.17 15.30 2.91
N PRO A 256 15.09 16.10 3.48
CA PRO A 256 15.69 17.31 2.89
C PRO A 256 16.56 16.98 1.66
N ASP A 257 17.00 17.99 0.90
CA ASP A 257 17.79 17.77 -0.32
C ASP A 257 19.15 17.10 0.02
N PRO A 258 19.39 15.84 -0.40
CA PRO A 258 20.62 15.11 -0.07
C PRO A 258 21.88 15.63 -0.78
N GLU A 259 21.75 16.51 -1.79
CA GLU A 259 22.89 17.12 -2.49
C GLU A 259 23.31 18.47 -1.90
N ASP A 260 22.52 19.04 -0.99
CA ASP A 260 22.85 20.29 -0.30
C ASP A 260 23.93 20.04 0.78
N ALA A 261 25.04 20.78 0.72
CA ALA A 261 26.17 20.62 1.62
C ALA A 261 25.81 20.87 3.10
N THR A 262 24.90 21.80 3.37
CA THR A 262 24.39 22.09 4.72
C THR A 262 23.57 20.91 5.24
N VAL A 263 22.73 20.32 4.39
CA VAL A 263 21.93 19.14 4.73
C VAL A 263 22.84 17.94 5.00
N GLN A 264 23.87 17.72 4.18
CA GLN A 264 24.83 16.64 4.40
C GLN A 264 25.60 16.81 5.71
N LYS A 265 26.02 18.04 6.03
CA LYS A 265 26.68 18.35 7.30
C LYS A 265 25.75 18.05 8.49
N ALA A 266 24.51 18.55 8.44
CA ALA A 266 23.51 18.30 9.49
C ALA A 266 23.19 16.81 9.67
N PHE A 267 23.15 16.03 8.57
CA PHE A 267 22.97 14.58 8.63
C PHE A 267 24.15 13.89 9.32
N LYS A 268 25.39 14.24 8.94
CA LYS A 268 26.62 13.68 9.54
C LYS A 268 26.78 14.05 11.02
N GLU A 269 26.31 15.22 11.41
CA GLU A 269 26.26 15.69 12.80
C GLU A 269 25.10 15.06 13.60
N GLY A 270 24.23 14.28 12.96
CA GLY A 270 23.14 13.57 13.62
C GLY A 270 21.92 14.43 13.97
N VAL A 271 21.82 15.65 13.41
CA VAL A 271 20.66 16.55 13.60
C VAL A 271 19.36 15.87 13.16
N PHE A 272 19.42 15.07 12.10
CA PHE A 272 18.36 14.16 11.69
C PHE A 272 18.96 12.84 11.22
N LYS A 273 18.18 11.75 11.30
CA LYS A 273 18.67 10.37 11.11
C LYS A 273 18.19 9.70 9.81
N SER A 274 17.35 10.37 9.03
CA SER A 274 16.83 9.82 7.78
C SER A 274 16.28 10.88 6.84
N PHE A 275 16.41 10.63 5.54
CA PHE A 275 15.70 11.33 4.48
C PHE A 275 14.33 10.70 4.25
N GLU A 276 13.38 11.51 3.81
CA GLU A 276 12.08 11.07 3.32
C GLU A 276 12.13 11.04 1.80
N ARG A 277 11.78 9.91 1.18
CA ARG A 277 11.52 9.84 -0.26
C ARG A 277 10.02 9.82 -0.49
N HIS A 278 9.58 10.69 -1.40
CA HIS A 278 8.18 10.92 -1.75
C HIS A 278 7.95 10.56 -3.23
N SER A 279 6.84 9.90 -3.52
CA SER A 279 6.40 9.64 -4.90
C SER A 279 5.41 10.73 -5.29
N ARG A 280 5.46 11.17 -6.55
CA ARG A 280 4.48 12.13 -7.05
C ARG A 280 3.08 11.55 -7.03
N VAL A 281 2.12 12.41 -6.70
CA VAL A 281 0.69 12.07 -6.74
C VAL A 281 0.24 12.05 -8.20
N GLY A 282 -0.35 10.94 -8.63
CA GLY A 282 -0.99 10.85 -9.93
C GLY A 282 -2.25 11.72 -9.95
N ILE A 283 -2.41 12.55 -10.98
CA ILE A 283 -3.63 13.33 -11.21
C ILE A 283 -4.26 12.79 -12.50
N PRO A 284 -5.04 11.70 -12.43
CA PRO A 284 -5.52 11.02 -13.61
C PRO A 284 -6.47 11.93 -14.40
N LYS A 285 -6.30 11.91 -15.72
CA LYS A 285 -7.20 12.52 -16.70
C LYS A 285 -7.69 11.42 -17.62
N GLU A 286 -8.99 11.38 -17.86
CA GLU A 286 -9.67 10.35 -18.66
C GLU A 286 -8.93 9.99 -19.95
N LYS A 287 -8.71 10.95 -20.85
CA LYS A 287 -8.01 10.73 -22.12
C LYS A 287 -6.62 10.11 -21.94
N ASN A 288 -5.81 10.68 -21.05
CA ASN A 288 -4.46 10.22 -20.79
C ASN A 288 -4.45 8.78 -20.23
N MET A 289 -5.47 8.42 -19.44
CA MET A 289 -5.58 7.08 -18.88
C MET A 289 -5.98 6.06 -19.93
N ILE A 290 -6.94 6.36 -20.79
CA ILE A 290 -7.31 5.47 -21.90
C ILE A 290 -6.10 5.22 -22.81
N GLU A 291 -5.39 6.28 -23.17
CA GLU A 291 -4.15 6.19 -23.97
C GLU A 291 -3.06 5.35 -23.28
N ASP A 292 -2.87 5.52 -21.96
CA ASP A 292 -1.92 4.72 -21.17
C ASP A 292 -2.28 3.22 -21.17
N ILE A 293 -3.55 2.89 -20.93
CA ILE A 293 -4.00 1.50 -20.93
C ILE A 293 -3.88 0.87 -22.33
N GLU A 294 -4.24 1.60 -23.40
CA GLU A 294 -4.02 1.15 -24.77
C GLU A 294 -2.54 0.94 -25.09
N TRP A 295 -1.68 1.85 -24.62
CA TRP A 295 -0.25 1.74 -24.79
C TRP A 295 0.30 0.50 -24.08
N LEU A 296 -0.11 0.21 -22.83
CA LEU A 296 0.28 -1.00 -22.11
C LEU A 296 -0.08 -2.28 -22.86
N ARG A 297 -1.28 -2.34 -23.45
CA ARG A 297 -1.69 -3.48 -24.29
C ARG A 297 -0.77 -3.63 -25.50
N LYS A 298 -0.41 -2.53 -26.17
CA LYS A 298 0.55 -2.52 -27.29
C LYS A 298 1.96 -2.97 -26.86
N GLN A 299 2.35 -2.73 -25.61
CA GLN A 299 3.61 -3.23 -25.05
C GLN A 299 3.58 -4.73 -24.72
N GLY A 300 2.39 -5.36 -24.70
CA GLY A 300 2.23 -6.80 -24.45
C GLY A 300 1.62 -7.16 -23.09
N ALA A 301 1.13 -6.20 -22.31
CA ALA A 301 0.37 -6.52 -21.10
C ALA A 301 -0.92 -7.27 -21.47
N LYS A 302 -1.11 -8.48 -20.94
CA LYS A 302 -2.28 -9.33 -21.21
C LYS A 302 -3.48 -8.93 -20.34
N HIS A 303 -3.21 -8.64 -19.08
CA HIS A 303 -4.20 -8.19 -18.12
C HIS A 303 -3.76 -6.86 -17.52
N ILE A 304 -4.72 -5.95 -17.37
CA ILE A 304 -4.48 -4.66 -16.75
C ILE A 304 -5.50 -4.48 -15.64
N THR A 305 -5.02 -4.14 -14.46
CA THR A 305 -5.83 -3.88 -13.27
C THR A 305 -5.57 -2.47 -12.78
N LEU A 306 -6.51 -1.93 -12.00
CA LEU A 306 -6.41 -0.60 -11.41
C LEU A 306 -6.61 -0.68 -9.90
N LYS A 307 -5.59 -0.32 -9.13
CA LYS A 307 -5.72 -0.13 -7.70
C LYS A 307 -6.02 1.33 -7.38
N THR A 308 -7.14 1.55 -6.70
CA THR A 308 -7.58 2.85 -6.22
C THR A 308 -7.28 2.99 -4.72
N GLY A 309 -7.40 4.20 -4.20
CA GLY A 309 -7.38 4.45 -2.76
C GLY A 309 -8.77 4.82 -2.26
N ALA A 310 -8.84 5.13 -0.98
CA ALA A 310 -10.07 5.39 -0.28
C ALA A 310 -10.59 6.82 -0.54
N TYR A 311 -10.99 7.10 -1.77
CA TYR A 311 -11.42 8.43 -2.20
C TYR A 311 -12.89 8.71 -1.92
N ARG A 312 -13.28 9.99 -2.00
CA ARG A 312 -14.67 10.43 -1.94
C ARG A 312 -15.54 9.77 -3.04
N PRO A 313 -16.88 9.67 -2.88
CA PRO A 313 -17.73 8.89 -3.78
C PRO A 313 -17.70 9.40 -5.23
N SER A 314 -17.56 10.71 -5.44
CA SER A 314 -17.44 11.27 -6.79
C SER A 314 -16.17 10.83 -7.53
N ALA A 315 -15.07 10.59 -6.81
CA ALA A 315 -13.84 10.05 -7.39
C ALA A 315 -13.93 8.54 -7.63
N VAL A 316 -14.65 7.80 -6.80
CA VAL A 316 -15.00 6.39 -7.03
C VAL A 316 -15.82 6.25 -8.31
N ALA A 317 -16.88 7.03 -8.46
CA ALA A 317 -17.70 7.05 -9.67
C ALA A 317 -16.90 7.42 -10.93
N TYR A 318 -16.02 8.43 -10.83
CA TYR A 318 -15.10 8.80 -11.91
C TYR A 318 -14.16 7.65 -12.30
N THR A 319 -13.64 6.94 -11.30
CA THR A 319 -12.75 5.80 -11.51
C THR A 319 -13.46 4.64 -12.21
N MET A 320 -14.69 4.32 -11.79
CA MET A 320 -15.50 3.29 -12.44
C MET A 320 -15.80 3.62 -13.90
N LYS A 321 -16.14 4.89 -14.19
CA LYS A 321 -16.36 5.36 -15.56
C LYS A 321 -15.12 5.11 -16.43
N ILE A 322 -13.96 5.61 -16.01
CA ILE A 322 -12.71 5.47 -16.78
C ILE A 322 -12.30 4.01 -16.93
N ALA A 323 -12.38 3.22 -15.85
CA ALA A 323 -12.01 1.82 -15.89
C ALA A 323 -12.87 1.04 -16.90
N SER A 324 -14.16 1.36 -16.98
CA SER A 324 -15.08 0.79 -17.97
C SER A 324 -14.71 1.21 -19.40
N GLU A 325 -14.53 2.52 -19.66
CA GLU A 325 -14.16 3.05 -20.98
C GLU A 325 -12.82 2.50 -21.47
N ALA A 326 -11.84 2.41 -20.58
CA ALA A 326 -10.52 1.86 -20.86
C ALA A 326 -10.51 0.32 -20.91
N LYS A 327 -11.62 -0.36 -20.58
CA LYS A 327 -11.78 -1.82 -20.53
C LYS A 327 -10.76 -2.51 -19.60
N ILE A 328 -10.55 -1.95 -18.41
CA ILE A 328 -9.66 -2.51 -17.39
C ILE A 328 -10.28 -3.80 -16.84
N GLY A 329 -9.48 -4.84 -16.65
CA GLY A 329 -9.97 -6.17 -16.29
C GLY A 329 -10.46 -6.31 -14.84
N ALA A 330 -9.90 -5.53 -13.91
CA ALA A 330 -10.36 -5.45 -12.54
C ALA A 330 -9.99 -4.10 -11.90
N VAL A 331 -10.82 -3.65 -10.95
CA VAL A 331 -10.58 -2.46 -10.14
C VAL A 331 -10.59 -2.85 -8.67
N TYR A 332 -9.56 -2.46 -7.93
CA TYR A 332 -9.42 -2.73 -6.50
C TYR A 332 -9.66 -1.46 -5.70
N PHE A 333 -10.73 -1.43 -4.91
CA PHE A 333 -11.04 -0.33 -4.01
C PHE A 333 -10.41 -0.59 -2.63
N ASP A 334 -9.27 0.06 -2.38
CA ASP A 334 -8.54 -0.04 -1.11
C ASP A 334 -9.08 1.05 -0.16
N GLY A 335 -10.04 0.69 0.69
CA GLY A 335 -10.73 1.58 1.63
C GLY A 335 -9.90 2.00 2.85
N ALA A 336 -10.41 2.99 3.59
CA ALA A 336 -9.76 3.51 4.79
C ALA A 336 -9.59 2.43 5.87
N GLY A 337 -8.58 2.60 6.72
CA GLY A 337 -8.16 1.59 7.70
C GLY A 337 -7.12 0.59 7.19
N GLY A 338 -6.79 0.64 5.89
CA GLY A 338 -5.73 -0.16 5.29
C GLY A 338 -4.34 0.07 5.92
N GLY A 339 -3.48 -0.94 5.84
CA GLY A 339 -2.12 -0.89 6.38
C GLY A 339 -1.10 -0.22 5.44
N THR A 340 0.03 0.20 6.01
CA THR A 340 1.16 0.79 5.28
C THR A 340 2.48 0.59 6.02
N GLY A 341 3.60 0.57 5.31
CA GLY A 341 4.93 0.63 5.94
C GLY A 341 5.29 2.05 6.40
N MET A 342 4.71 3.08 5.78
CA MET A 342 4.91 4.49 6.14
C MET A 342 3.85 5.38 5.48
N SER A 343 3.16 6.16 6.31
CA SER A 343 2.19 7.19 5.92
C SER A 343 2.06 8.22 7.05
N PRO A 344 1.61 9.45 6.79
CA PRO A 344 1.23 10.36 7.86
C PRO A 344 0.10 9.75 8.70
N VAL A 345 0.30 9.66 10.01
CA VAL A 345 -0.66 9.09 10.96
C VAL A 345 -1.99 9.85 10.93
N PRO A 346 -2.03 11.19 10.89
CA PRO A 346 -3.30 11.90 10.75
C PRO A 346 -4.06 11.54 9.47
N MET A 347 -3.36 11.20 8.37
CA MET A 347 -4.03 10.74 7.16
C MET A 347 -4.57 9.32 7.31
N MET A 348 -3.82 8.41 7.94
CA MET A 348 -4.34 7.06 8.19
C MET A 348 -5.60 7.10 9.06
N ASP A 349 -5.59 7.95 10.09
CA ASP A 349 -6.70 8.05 11.03
C ASP A 349 -7.88 8.81 10.44
N GLU A 350 -7.66 9.96 9.78
CA GLU A 350 -8.75 10.91 9.47
C GLU A 350 -9.07 11.09 7.99
N MET A 351 -8.16 10.68 7.10
CA MET A 351 -8.42 10.77 5.66
C MET A 351 -9.29 9.59 5.24
N SER A 352 -10.06 9.79 4.17
CA SER A 352 -10.63 8.70 3.36
C SER A 352 -11.92 8.02 3.84
N ILE A 353 -12.51 7.20 2.94
CA ILE A 353 -13.78 6.46 3.15
C ILE A 353 -13.49 4.96 3.37
N PRO A 354 -14.06 4.31 4.40
CA PRO A 354 -13.87 2.88 4.65
C PRO A 354 -14.46 2.02 3.54
N THR A 355 -13.95 0.80 3.35
CA THR A 355 -14.38 -0.11 2.27
C THR A 355 -15.89 -0.40 2.23
N VAL A 356 -16.53 -0.37 3.39
CA VAL A 356 -17.95 -0.72 3.56
C VAL A 356 -18.91 0.40 3.15
N TYR A 357 -18.45 1.66 3.20
CA TYR A 357 -19.23 2.86 2.88
C TYR A 357 -19.24 3.10 1.36
#